data_AF-A0A9E3B083-F1
#
_entry.id   AF-A0A9E3B083-F1
#
_cell.length_a   1.000
_cell.length_b   1.000
_cell.length_c   1.000
_cell.angle_alpha   90.00
_cell.angle_beta   90.00
_cell.angle_gamma   90.00
#
_symmetry.space_group_name_H-M   'P 1'
#
loop_
_entity.id
_entity.type
_entity.pdbx_description
1 polymer ?
#
loop_
_entity_poly.entity_id
_entity_poly.type
_entity_poly.pdbx_seq_one_letter_code
_entity_poly.pdbx_strand_id
1 'polypeptide(L)'
;LKAKKDAYDGRGNARINQPEDIAPAREKLGERELYVEKCLDLDKEIGLMIARNERGEIVTHPVVEMIHARDICQVVLAPAPIDSSLQLEAQDIARRVLGYLAASASLASSFSLILRARSGSTRSRLVHIILAIIRLRPARHHSSLSSCVPLPISLWLQRICSIRRLR
;
A
#
# COMPACT_ATOMS: atom_id res chain seq x y z
N LEU A 1 -7.39 14.29 -8.70
CA LEU A 1 -7.61 15.12 -7.49
C LEU A 1 -8.00 14.20 -6.34
N LYS A 2 -7.41 14.38 -5.16
CA LYS A 2 -7.64 13.54 -3.99
C LYS A 2 -7.80 14.37 -2.72
N ALA A 3 -8.68 13.94 -1.81
CA ALA A 3 -8.77 14.48 -0.47
C ALA A 3 -7.62 13.97 0.39
N LYS A 4 -7.06 14.82 1.24
CA LYS A 4 -5.94 14.47 2.14
C LYS A 4 -6.36 13.54 3.28
N LYS A 5 -7.61 13.60 3.71
CA LYS A 5 -8.17 12.85 4.84
C LYS A 5 -9.49 12.20 4.46
N ASP A 6 -9.88 11.17 5.20
CA ASP A 6 -11.15 10.46 5.08
C ASP A 6 -11.46 9.92 3.67
N ALA A 7 -10.40 9.59 2.92
CA ALA A 7 -10.48 8.96 1.60
C ALA A 7 -10.28 7.44 1.73
N TYR A 8 -11.23 6.66 1.21
CA TYR A 8 -11.20 5.20 1.22
C TYR A 8 -12.21 4.63 0.22
N ASP A 9 -11.91 3.47 -0.37
CA ASP A 9 -12.80 2.76 -1.32
C ASP A 9 -13.36 3.68 -2.42
N GLY A 10 -12.48 4.46 -3.07
CA GLY A 10 -12.86 5.45 -4.10
C GLY A 10 -13.45 6.77 -3.58
N ARG A 11 -13.88 6.84 -2.31
CA ARG A 11 -14.29 8.11 -1.69
C ARG A 11 -13.09 9.02 -1.48
N GLY A 12 -13.31 10.31 -1.69
CA GLY A 12 -12.24 11.30 -1.64
C GLY A 12 -11.36 11.32 -2.89
N ASN A 13 -11.66 10.54 -3.93
CA ASN A 13 -10.93 10.56 -5.20
C ASN A 13 -11.82 11.06 -6.35
N ALA A 14 -11.26 11.90 -7.20
CA ALA A 14 -11.85 12.34 -8.47
C ALA A 14 -10.80 12.32 -9.58
N ARG A 15 -11.09 11.59 -10.65
CA ARG A 15 -10.23 11.52 -11.83
C ARG A 15 -10.47 12.76 -12.69
N ILE A 16 -9.39 13.37 -13.16
CA ILE A 16 -9.39 14.51 -14.06
C ILE A 16 -8.63 14.05 -15.30
N ASN A 17 -9.31 13.94 -16.42
CA ASN A 17 -8.70 13.60 -17.71
C ASN A 17 -8.53 14.84 -18.58
N GLN A 18 -9.39 15.83 -18.41
CA GLN A 18 -9.39 17.10 -19.15
C GLN A 18 -9.70 18.29 -18.20
N PRO A 19 -9.36 19.54 -18.57
CA PRO A 19 -9.59 20.72 -17.73
C PRO A 19 -11.03 20.90 -17.25
N GLU A 20 -12.01 20.47 -18.06
CA GLU A 20 -13.44 20.60 -17.78
C GLU A 20 -13.87 19.71 -16.61
N ASP A 21 -13.12 18.65 -16.30
CA ASP A 21 -13.40 17.76 -15.17
C ASP A 21 -13.06 18.41 -13.82
N ILE A 22 -12.36 19.55 -13.79
CA ILE A 22 -11.86 20.17 -12.55
C ILE A 22 -13.01 20.67 -11.68
N ALA A 23 -13.96 21.42 -12.25
CA ALA A 23 -15.11 21.96 -11.53
C ALA A 23 -15.99 20.85 -10.91
N PRO A 24 -16.46 19.83 -11.66
CA PRO A 24 -17.26 18.75 -11.08
C PRO A 24 -16.46 17.90 -10.09
N ALA A 25 -15.14 17.71 -10.30
CA ALA A 25 -14.28 17.04 -9.34
C ALA A 25 -14.17 17.81 -8.01
N ARG A 26 -14.07 19.13 -8.06
CA ARG A 26 -14.02 19.98 -6.86
C ARG A 26 -15.34 19.93 -6.10
N GLU A 27 -16.46 20.05 -6.80
CA GLU A 27 -17.79 19.95 -6.21
C GLU A 27 -18.01 18.59 -5.54
N LYS A 28 -17.69 17.48 -6.23
CA LYS A 28 -17.77 16.11 -5.68
C LYS A 28 -16.98 15.96 -4.37
N LEU A 29 -15.80 16.58 -4.29
CA LEU A 29 -14.91 16.45 -3.13
C LEU A 29 -15.25 17.43 -2.00
N GLY A 30 -16.00 18.49 -2.30
CA GLY A 30 -16.44 19.52 -1.37
C GLY A 30 -15.28 20.34 -0.79
N GLU A 31 -15.49 20.88 0.40
CA GLU A 31 -14.53 21.76 1.12
C GLU A 31 -13.35 21.01 1.76
N ARG A 32 -13.10 19.76 1.38
CA ARG A 32 -11.97 18.99 1.91
C ARG A 32 -10.64 19.61 1.45
N GLU A 33 -9.60 19.46 2.25
CA GLU A 33 -8.25 19.74 1.77
C GLU A 33 -7.85 18.74 0.70
N LEU A 34 -7.45 19.23 -0.48
CA LEU A 34 -7.14 18.41 -1.64
C LEU A 34 -5.66 18.47 -2.01
N TYR A 35 -5.21 17.45 -2.72
CA TYR A 35 -3.93 17.43 -3.42
C TYR A 35 -4.10 16.79 -4.80
N VAL A 36 -3.12 17.01 -5.67
CA VAL A 36 -3.07 16.42 -7.00
C VAL A 36 -1.92 15.42 -7.07
N GLU A 37 -2.16 14.30 -7.73
CA GLU A 37 -1.15 13.34 -8.11
C GLU A 37 -1.34 13.00 -9.59
N LYS A 38 -0.26 12.65 -10.27
CA LYS A 38 -0.33 12.18 -11.65
C LYS A 38 -1.08 10.84 -11.69
N CYS A 39 -2.08 10.74 -12.57
CA CYS A 39 -2.71 9.46 -12.85
C CYS A 39 -1.70 8.59 -13.61
N LEU A 40 -1.23 7.51 -12.96
CA LEU A 40 -0.32 6.56 -13.57
C LEU A 40 -1.12 5.43 -14.20
N ASP A 41 -0.71 5.05 -15.40
CA ASP A 41 -1.14 3.85 -16.08
C ASP A 41 -0.25 2.69 -15.60
N LEU A 42 -0.83 1.78 -14.82
CA LEU A 42 -0.14 0.76 -14.03
C LEU A 42 -0.60 -0.62 -14.45
N ASP A 43 0.34 -1.56 -14.62
CA ASP A 43 0.01 -2.94 -14.99
C ASP A 43 -0.50 -3.72 -13.78
N LYS A 44 0.10 -3.49 -12.60
CA LYS A 44 -0.21 -4.22 -11.37
C LYS A 44 -0.12 -3.31 -10.15
N GLU A 45 -1.07 -3.43 -9.24
CA GLU A 45 -0.94 -2.89 -7.89
C GLU A 45 -0.45 -4.00 -6.97
N ILE A 46 0.70 -3.80 -6.35
CA ILE A 46 1.33 -4.78 -5.45
C ILE A 46 1.43 -4.22 -4.04
N GLY A 47 1.73 -5.07 -3.07
CA GLY A 47 1.91 -4.63 -1.69
C GLY A 47 2.65 -5.68 -0.90
N LEU A 48 3.21 -5.27 0.23
CA LEU A 48 3.76 -6.21 1.18
C LEU A 48 3.62 -5.65 2.58
N MET A 49 3.67 -6.55 3.56
CA MET A 49 3.77 -6.17 4.94
C MET A 49 5.21 -6.27 5.41
N ILE A 50 5.62 -5.31 6.21
CA ILE A 50 6.92 -5.27 6.84
C ILE A 50 6.76 -4.90 8.31
N ALA A 51 7.47 -5.59 9.18
CA ALA A 51 7.46 -5.33 10.62
C ALA A 51 8.89 -5.19 11.13
N ARG A 52 9.05 -4.33 12.14
CA ARG A 52 10.30 -4.16 12.89
C ARG A 52 10.00 -4.32 14.38
N ASN A 53 10.82 -5.09 15.08
CA ASN A 53 10.73 -5.22 16.53
C ASN A 53 11.58 -4.16 17.26
N GLU A 54 11.52 -4.14 18.60
CA GLU A 54 12.26 -3.17 19.43
C GLU A 54 13.78 -3.34 19.30
N ARG A 55 14.25 -4.55 18.97
CA ARG A 55 15.67 -4.87 18.72
C ARG A 55 16.14 -4.42 17.34
N GLY A 56 15.23 -3.95 16.49
CA GLY A 56 15.50 -3.51 15.13
C GLY A 56 15.51 -4.62 14.09
N GLU A 57 15.14 -5.85 14.46
CA GLU A 57 15.01 -6.97 13.53
C GLU A 57 13.79 -6.75 12.62
N ILE A 58 13.95 -6.99 11.32
CA ILE A 58 12.95 -6.71 10.30
C ILE A 58 12.46 -8.01 9.65
N VAL A 59 11.14 -8.14 9.49
CA VAL A 59 10.50 -9.24 8.75
C VAL A 59 9.63 -8.67 7.64
N THR A 60 9.73 -9.27 6.45
CA THR A 60 8.90 -8.95 5.28
C THR A 60 8.05 -10.15 4.89
N HIS A 61 6.75 -9.94 4.68
CA HIS A 61 5.90 -10.94 4.03
C HIS A 61 6.15 -10.98 2.50
N PRO A 62 5.76 -12.09 1.83
CA PRO A 62 5.77 -12.14 0.38
C PRO A 62 4.97 -10.98 -0.21
N VAL A 63 5.40 -10.50 -1.38
CA VAL A 63 4.66 -9.49 -2.12
C VAL A 63 3.32 -10.09 -2.55
N VAL A 64 2.25 -9.30 -2.47
CA VAL A 64 0.92 -9.62 -2.95
C VAL A 64 0.54 -8.75 -4.14
N GLU A 65 -0.35 -9.24 -5.00
CA GLU A 65 -0.98 -8.46 -6.07
C GLU A 65 -2.43 -8.17 -5.68
N MET A 66 -2.86 -6.92 -5.78
CA MET A 66 -4.20 -6.45 -5.43
C MET A 66 -4.97 -6.02 -6.68
N ILE A 67 -6.05 -6.73 -6.98
CA ILE A 67 -6.90 -6.48 -8.14
C ILE A 67 -8.12 -5.67 -7.67
N HIS A 68 -8.25 -4.47 -8.22
CA HIS A 68 -9.32 -3.54 -7.88
C HIS A 68 -10.39 -3.49 -8.96
N ALA A 69 -11.65 -3.41 -8.55
CA ALA A 69 -12.78 -3.09 -9.41
C ALA A 69 -13.60 -1.96 -8.78
N ARG A 70 -13.90 -0.91 -9.55
CA ARG A 70 -14.63 0.28 -9.09
C ARG A 70 -14.02 0.89 -7.81
N ASP A 71 -12.69 1.05 -7.81
CA ASP A 71 -11.89 1.58 -6.69
C ASP A 71 -11.95 0.76 -5.38
N ILE A 72 -12.44 -0.48 -5.43
CA ILE A 72 -12.51 -1.40 -4.30
C ILE A 72 -11.66 -2.63 -4.60
N CYS A 73 -10.82 -3.04 -3.64
CA CYS A 73 -10.01 -4.24 -3.75
C CYS A 73 -10.92 -5.49 -3.71
N GLN A 74 -10.90 -6.28 -4.78
CA GLN A 74 -11.73 -7.48 -4.93
C GLN A 74 -10.95 -8.75 -4.63
N VAL A 75 -9.75 -8.87 -5.20
CA VAL A 75 -8.93 -10.09 -5.13
C VAL A 75 -7.53 -9.71 -4.73
N VAL A 76 -6.94 -10.54 -3.87
CA VAL A 76 -5.52 -10.41 -3.52
C VAL A 76 -4.84 -11.76 -3.70
N LEU A 77 -3.77 -11.76 -4.51
CA LEU A 77 -2.97 -12.94 -4.80
C LEU A 77 -1.71 -12.92 -3.93
N ALA A 78 -1.51 -13.98 -3.15
CA ALA A 78 -0.38 -14.12 -2.23
C ALA A 78 0.26 -15.52 -2.37
N PRO A 79 1.51 -15.64 -2.86
CA PRO A 79 2.37 -14.57 -3.36
C PRO A 79 1.87 -13.99 -4.71
N ALA A 80 2.31 -12.78 -5.03
CA ALA A 80 2.07 -12.13 -6.30
C ALA A 80 2.73 -12.91 -7.45
N PRO A 81 2.02 -13.13 -8.58
CA PRO A 81 2.59 -13.74 -9.79
C PRO A 81 3.47 -12.73 -10.54
N ILE A 82 4.63 -12.42 -9.97
CA ILE A 82 5.61 -11.45 -10.49
C ILE A 82 7.02 -12.05 -10.46
N ASP A 83 7.92 -11.47 -11.24
CA ASP A 83 9.33 -11.87 -11.29
C ASP A 83 10.01 -11.74 -9.92
N SER A 84 10.97 -12.64 -9.65
CA SER A 84 11.75 -12.63 -8.41
C SER A 84 12.54 -11.33 -8.21
N SER A 85 13.02 -10.73 -9.29
CA SER A 85 13.70 -9.41 -9.24
C SER A 85 12.78 -8.31 -8.71
N LEU A 86 11.51 -8.30 -9.13
CA LEU A 86 10.53 -7.32 -8.66
C LEU A 86 10.10 -7.59 -7.22
N GLN A 87 10.03 -8.88 -6.80
CA GLN A 87 9.82 -9.23 -5.39
C GLN A 87 10.93 -8.66 -4.50
N LEU A 88 12.19 -8.83 -4.89
CA LEU A 88 13.34 -8.36 -4.13
C LEU A 88 13.38 -6.82 -4.08
N GLU A 89 13.14 -6.16 -5.21
CA GLU A 89 13.10 -4.70 -5.29
C GLU A 89 12.00 -4.12 -4.39
N ALA A 90 10.79 -4.67 -4.44
CA ALA A 90 9.68 -4.25 -3.59
C ALA A 90 10.02 -4.40 -2.09
N GLN A 91 10.65 -5.51 -1.71
CA GLN A 91 11.10 -5.74 -0.33
C GLN A 91 12.22 -4.79 0.10
N ASP A 92 13.18 -4.49 -0.78
CA ASP A 92 14.26 -3.52 -0.49
C ASP A 92 13.70 -2.12 -0.27
N ILE A 93 12.80 -1.67 -1.16
CA ILE A 93 12.07 -0.41 -1.01
C ILE A 93 11.37 -0.36 0.35
N ALA A 94 10.67 -1.43 0.73
CA ALA A 94 9.97 -1.48 2.00
C ALA A 94 10.91 -1.36 3.20
N ARG A 95 12.07 -2.02 3.17
CA ARG A 95 13.09 -1.92 4.21
C ARG A 95 13.65 -0.50 4.31
N ARG A 96 13.91 0.16 3.18
CA ARG A 96 14.40 1.54 3.14
C ARG A 96 13.37 2.52 3.70
N VAL A 97 12.10 2.42 3.28
CA VAL A 97 10.99 3.22 3.83
C VAL A 97 10.86 3.01 5.32
N LEU A 98 10.92 1.76 5.79
CA LEU A 98 10.88 1.45 7.22
C LEU A 98 12.07 2.04 7.98
N GLY A 99 13.27 2.04 7.39
CA GLY A 99 14.44 2.70 7.97
C GLY A 99 14.23 4.19 8.19
N TYR A 100 13.67 4.90 7.20
CA TYR A 100 13.36 6.33 7.33
C TYR A 100 12.29 6.62 8.38
N LEU A 101 11.25 5.77 8.47
CA LEU A 101 10.17 5.95 9.44
C LEU A 101 10.61 5.60 10.88
N ALA A 102 11.39 4.53 11.04
CA ALA A 102 11.88 4.07 12.34
C ALA A 102 12.85 5.05 12.99
N ALA A 103 13.56 5.89 12.22
CA ALA A 103 14.35 6.98 12.76
C ALA A 103 13.53 7.96 13.62
N SER A 104 12.21 8.03 13.40
CA SER A 104 11.26 8.85 14.15
C SER A 104 10.42 8.08 15.18
N ALA A 105 10.44 6.75 15.16
CA ALA A 105 9.59 5.88 15.98
C ALA A 105 10.44 4.91 16.81
N SER A 106 10.55 5.19 18.12
CA SER A 106 11.35 4.42 19.08
C SER A 106 10.80 3.04 19.44
N LEU A 107 9.66 2.61 18.88
CA LEU A 107 8.92 1.41 19.29
C LEU A 107 8.74 0.39 18.16
N ALA A 108 8.54 -0.87 18.53
CA ALA A 108 8.17 -1.94 17.62
C ALA A 108 6.90 -1.58 16.85
N SER A 109 6.99 -1.69 15.54
CA SER A 109 5.96 -1.17 14.63
C SER A 109 5.81 -2.07 13.42
N SER A 110 4.55 -2.35 13.09
CA SER A 110 4.16 -3.09 11.89
C SER A 110 3.59 -2.12 10.86
N PHE A 111 4.02 -2.28 9.62
CA PHE A 111 3.69 -1.42 8.49
C PHE A 111 3.11 -2.28 7.36
N SER A 112 1.96 -1.87 6.85
CA SER A 112 1.52 -2.28 5.51
C SER A 112 2.10 -1.28 4.51
N LEU A 113 2.73 -1.77 3.45
CA LEU A 113 3.19 -0.93 2.36
C LEU A 113 2.49 -1.35 1.08
N ILE A 114 1.82 -0.40 0.45
CA ILE A 114 1.26 -0.57 -0.90
C ILE A 114 2.25 0.05 -1.88
N LEU A 115 2.61 -0.71 -2.91
CA LEU A 115 3.54 -0.33 -3.97
C LEU A 115 2.84 -0.47 -5.32
N ARG A 116 2.92 0.54 -6.17
CA ARG A 116 2.31 0.47 -7.51
C ARG A 116 3.40 0.15 -8.53
N ALA A 117 3.26 -0.93 -9.27
CA ALA A 117 4.28 -1.37 -10.22
C ALA A 117 3.79 -1.19 -11.67
N ARG A 118 4.68 -0.71 -12.52
CA ARG A 118 4.52 -0.76 -13.97
C ARG A 118 5.69 -1.50 -14.59
N SER A 119 5.40 -2.51 -15.38
CA SER A 119 6.35 -3.21 -16.22
C SER A 119 6.56 -2.42 -17.52
N GLY A 120 7.63 -1.63 -17.57
CA GLY A 120 8.07 -0.99 -18.82
C GLY A 120 8.67 -2.02 -19.79
N SER A 121 8.30 -1.94 -21.08
CA SER A 121 8.72 -2.87 -22.15
C SER A 121 10.23 -2.89 -22.46
N THR A 122 11.07 -2.02 -21.90
CA THR A 122 12.49 -1.97 -22.28
C THR A 122 13.37 -1.39 -21.17
N ARG A 123 14.23 -2.24 -20.60
CA ARG A 123 15.42 -1.96 -19.76
C ARG A 123 15.28 -1.10 -18.48
N SER A 124 14.17 -0.39 -18.28
CA SER A 124 13.89 0.37 -17.06
C SER A 124 12.53 -0.08 -16.52
N ARG A 125 12.53 -1.13 -15.68
CA ARG A 125 11.35 -1.48 -14.88
C ARG A 125 11.23 -0.40 -13.81
N LEU A 126 10.35 0.56 -14.05
CA LEU A 126 10.13 1.68 -13.14
C LEU A 126 9.06 1.25 -12.12
N VAL A 127 9.51 0.85 -10.92
CA VAL A 127 8.62 0.69 -9.78
C VAL A 127 8.26 2.08 -9.27
N HIS A 128 7.07 2.56 -9.63
CA HIS A 128 6.57 3.83 -9.14
C HIS A 128 6.06 3.66 -7.70
N ILE A 129 6.89 4.01 -6.73
CA ILE A 129 6.53 4.00 -5.32
C ILE A 129 5.53 5.14 -5.07
N ILE A 130 4.23 4.83 -5.20
CA ILE A 130 3.18 5.64 -4.59
C ILE A 130 2.93 5.02 -3.22
N LEU A 131 3.49 5.64 -2.19
CA LEU A 131 3.23 5.30 -0.80
C LEU A 131 1.77 5.64 -0.48
N ALA A 132 0.85 4.69 -0.71
CA ALA A 132 -0.58 4.99 -0.60
C ALA A 132 -1.09 4.92 0.85
N ILE A 133 -0.61 3.98 1.66
CA ILE A 133 -1.13 3.77 3.02
C ILE A 133 -0.03 3.20 3.93
N ILE A 134 0.44 4.00 4.89
CA ILE A 134 1.14 3.50 6.08
C ILE A 134 0.09 3.32 7.18
N ARG A 135 -0.30 2.08 7.47
CA ARG A 135 -1.05 1.82 8.70
C ARG A 135 -0.08 1.41 9.79
N LEU A 136 0.39 2.42 10.53
CA LEU A 136 1.15 2.21 11.76
C LEU A 136 0.26 1.48 12.75
N ARG A 137 0.67 0.28 13.16
CA ARG A 137 0.22 -0.30 14.41
C ARG A 137 1.41 -0.44 15.34
N PRO A 138 1.28 -0.03 16.61
CA PRO A 138 2.20 -0.49 17.64
C PRO A 138 2.12 -2.01 17.65
N ALA A 139 3.27 -2.69 17.51
CA ALA A 139 3.33 -4.10 17.87
C ALA A 139 3.14 -4.17 19.40
N ARG A 140 2.31 -5.10 19.88
CA ARG A 140 2.18 -5.32 21.33
C ARG A 140 3.56 -5.70 21.88
N HIS A 141 3.96 -5.11 23.00
CA HIS A 141 5.23 -5.31 23.70
C HIS A 141 5.67 -6.78 23.75
N HIS A 142 6.43 -7.23 22.75
CA HIS A 142 6.98 -8.57 22.76
C HIS A 142 8.32 -8.58 22.03
N SER A 143 9.31 -9.13 22.72
CA SER A 143 10.72 -9.17 22.36
C SER A 143 11.09 -10.24 21.33
N SER A 144 10.12 -10.99 20.79
CA SER A 144 10.35 -12.09 19.83
C SER A 144 9.83 -11.76 18.42
N LEU A 145 10.62 -12.10 17.40
CA LEU A 145 10.23 -11.97 15.99
C LEU A 145 8.92 -12.71 15.67
N SER A 146 8.68 -13.86 16.31
CA SER A 146 7.50 -14.70 16.15
C SER A 146 6.18 -14.03 16.59
N SER A 147 6.26 -13.06 17.52
CA SER A 147 5.11 -12.25 17.96
C SER A 147 4.98 -10.92 17.20
N CYS A 148 6.05 -10.50 16.53
CA CYS A 148 6.08 -9.38 15.60
C CYS A 148 5.71 -9.77 14.16
N VAL A 149 5.52 -11.08 13.88
CA VAL A 149 4.98 -11.53 12.59
C VAL A 149 3.67 -10.78 12.40
N PRO A 150 3.52 -10.04 11.29
CA PRO A 150 2.26 -9.41 10.98
C PRO A 150 1.15 -10.46 11.05
N LEU A 151 -0.08 -10.06 11.38
CA LEU A 151 -1.25 -10.94 11.34
C LEU A 151 -1.14 -11.92 10.14
N PRO A 152 -1.48 -13.22 10.29
CA PRO A 152 -1.54 -14.16 9.18
C PRO A 152 -2.08 -13.46 7.95
N ILE A 153 -1.43 -13.64 6.80
CA ILE A 153 -1.77 -12.88 5.59
C ILE A 153 -3.28 -12.89 5.34
N SER A 154 -3.95 -14.00 5.62
CA SER A 154 -5.41 -14.16 5.65
C SER A 154 -6.19 -13.11 6.48
N LEU A 155 -5.76 -12.78 7.70
CA LEU A 155 -6.35 -11.75 8.56
C LEU A 155 -6.07 -10.33 8.09
N TRP A 156 -4.94 -10.12 7.39
CA TRP A 156 -4.66 -8.84 6.74
C TRP A 156 -5.51 -8.66 5.47
N LEU A 157 -5.63 -9.71 4.64
CA LEU A 157 -6.46 -9.73 3.43
C LEU A 157 -7.93 -9.42 3.75
N GLN A 158 -8.46 -10.02 4.83
CA GLN A 158 -9.83 -9.75 5.33
C GLN A 158 -10.07 -8.30 5.78
N ARG A 159 -9.01 -7.53 6.02
CA ARG A 159 -9.09 -6.13 6.46
C ARG A 159 -8.86 -5.13 5.34
N ILE A 160 -8.15 -5.53 4.27
CA ILE A 160 -7.92 -4.69 3.09
C ILE A 160 -9.08 -4.79 2.14
N CYS A 161 -9.46 -6.01 1.79
CA CYS A 161 -10.69 -6.22 1.08
C CYS A 161 -11.76 -6.25 2.15
N SER A 162 -12.84 -5.49 2.00
CA SER A 162 -14.06 -5.65 2.81
C SER A 162 -14.74 -7.01 2.51
N ILE A 163 -13.97 -8.11 2.48
CA ILE A 163 -14.43 -9.50 2.33
C ILE A 163 -15.21 -9.82 3.60
N ARG A 164 -16.53 -9.58 3.53
CA ARG A 164 -17.47 -10.47 4.23
C ARG A 164 -17.15 -11.86 3.70
N ARG A 165 -16.82 -12.81 4.59
CA ARG A 165 -16.70 -14.23 4.22
C ARG A 165 -17.84 -14.57 3.28
N LEU A 166 -17.53 -14.88 2.03
CA LEU A 166 -18.45 -15.68 1.23
C LEU A 166 -18.51 -17.02 1.98
N ARG A 167 -19.69 -17.29 2.56
CA ARG A 167 -20.01 -18.59 3.14
C ARG A 167 -20.18 -19.59 2.01
#